data_AF-A0A819AX68-F1
#
_entry.id   AF-A0A819AX68-F1
#
_cell.length_a   1.000
_cell.length_b   1.000
_cell.length_c   1.000
_cell.angle_alpha   90.00
_cell.angle_beta   90.00
_cell.angle_gamma   90.00
#
_symmetry.space_group_name_H-M   'P 1'
#
loop_
_entity.id
_entity.type
_entity.pdbx_description
1 polymer ?
#
loop_
_entity_poly.entity_id
_entity_poly.type
_entity_poly.pdbx_seq_one_letter_code
_entity_poly.pdbx_strand_id
1 'polypeptide(L)'
;MDRFHMTTFLCSQTENTIVASLLASKIYQIAAESEKNFEKKLVYQNREKIFDKHATIIMNRCFNIHEDLAVQILTSHSEVYFDYSPLELAEEIGSQSFLGTKCVQKYLDRQWSGAIIRDTNSSICIRALQTCLINPICLPGPGFEFFRSPCVRFRLNILFTIMFLFLFSTVLLHDYRPSNGNKENFFGISWKEIFVHICMIGIIADEIFQVKFLYCTLITYS
;
A
#
# COMPACT_ATOMS: atom_id res chain seq x y z
N MET A 1 8.26 36.08 -3.13
CA MET A 1 9.69 36.34 -3.41
C MET A 1 10.24 35.12 -4.13
N ASP A 2 10.14 35.11 -5.46
CA ASP A 2 10.41 33.93 -6.26
C ASP A 2 11.87 33.93 -6.78
N ARG A 3 12.79 33.31 -6.03
CA ARG A 3 14.21 33.22 -6.39
C ARG A 3 14.62 31.75 -6.58
N PHE A 4 14.13 31.15 -7.67
CA PHE A 4 14.39 29.75 -8.02
C PHE A 4 15.87 29.33 -7.89
N HIS A 5 16.81 30.10 -8.45
CA HIS A 5 18.24 29.78 -8.37
C HIS A 5 18.78 29.72 -6.94
N MET A 6 18.28 30.59 -6.05
CA MET A 6 18.68 30.60 -4.65
C MET A 6 18.11 29.38 -3.93
N THR A 7 16.86 29.00 -4.21
CA THR A 7 16.24 27.79 -3.66
C THR A 7 17.00 26.54 -4.06
N THR A 8 17.38 26.41 -5.34
CA THR A 8 18.17 25.26 -5.81
C THR A 8 19.51 25.16 -5.09
N PHE A 9 20.20 26.28 -4.91
CA PHE A 9 21.46 26.31 -4.18
C PHE A 9 21.27 25.90 -2.72
N LEU A 10 20.29 26.49 -2.01
CA LEU A 10 20.02 26.16 -0.62
C LEU A 10 19.66 24.68 -0.44
N CYS A 11 18.77 24.14 -1.28
CA CYS A 11 18.42 22.72 -1.25
C CYS A 11 19.63 21.80 -1.47
N SER A 12 20.64 22.23 -2.23
CA SER A 12 21.86 21.43 -2.44
C SER A 12 22.84 21.45 -1.27
N GLN A 13 22.72 22.43 -0.36
CA GLN A 13 23.59 22.59 0.80
C GLN A 13 23.00 21.99 2.08
N THR A 14 21.73 21.57 2.08
CA THR A 14 21.10 20.99 3.26
C THR A 14 21.57 19.56 3.50
N GLU A 15 21.67 19.18 4.77
CA GLU A 15 22.06 17.84 5.21
C GLU A 15 21.10 16.76 4.67
N ASN A 16 19.78 17.05 4.64
CA ASN A 16 18.76 16.18 4.05
C ASN A 16 18.30 16.70 2.69
N THR A 17 19.20 16.64 1.70
CA THR A 17 18.95 17.12 0.32
C THR A 17 17.72 16.49 -0.33
N ILE A 18 17.43 15.21 -0.05
CA ILE A 18 16.29 14.47 -0.63
C ILE A 18 14.97 15.04 -0.10
N VAL A 19 14.82 15.12 1.22
CA VAL A 19 13.62 15.65 1.88
C VAL A 19 13.42 17.12 1.50
N ALA A 20 14.49 17.92 1.51
CA ALA A 20 14.43 19.32 1.10
C ALA A 20 13.97 19.50 -0.36
N SER A 21 14.41 18.61 -1.26
CA SER A 21 14.00 18.64 -2.67
C SER A 21 12.53 18.25 -2.84
N LEU A 22 12.06 17.21 -2.14
CA LEU A 22 10.65 16.80 -2.14
C LEU A 22 9.76 17.89 -1.53
N LEU A 23 10.15 18.48 -0.41
CA LEU A 23 9.42 19.58 0.22
C LEU A 23 9.32 20.80 -0.71
N ALA A 24 10.40 21.15 -1.40
CA ALA A 24 10.37 22.21 -2.41
C ALA A 24 9.39 21.88 -3.54
N SER A 25 9.35 20.62 -4.00
CA SER A 25 8.35 20.14 -4.97
C SER A 25 6.92 20.36 -4.47
N LYS A 26 6.62 19.94 -3.22
CA LYS A 26 5.30 20.14 -2.59
C LYS A 26 4.90 21.61 -2.54
N ILE A 27 5.83 22.50 -2.15
CA ILE A 27 5.58 23.94 -2.09
C ILE A 27 5.24 24.49 -3.48
N TYR A 28 5.97 24.07 -4.52
CA TYR A 28 5.67 24.51 -5.89
C TYR A 28 4.37 23.94 -6.44
N GLN A 29 3.99 22.72 -6.08
CA GLN A 29 2.70 22.12 -6.42
C GLN A 29 1.54 22.94 -5.82
N ILE A 30 1.59 23.22 -4.52
CA ILE A 30 0.58 24.06 -3.83
C ILE A 30 0.55 25.48 -4.42
N ALA A 31 1.72 26.06 -4.70
CA ALA A 31 1.80 27.37 -5.36
C ALA A 31 1.14 27.35 -6.75
N ALA A 32 1.37 26.30 -7.54
CA ALA A 32 0.76 26.12 -8.86
C ALA A 32 -0.76 25.95 -8.81
N GLU A 33 -1.28 25.30 -7.77
CA GLU A 33 -2.72 25.12 -7.54
C GLU A 33 -3.42 26.43 -7.15
N SER A 34 -2.75 27.24 -6.32
CA SER A 34 -3.28 28.54 -5.87
C SER A 34 -3.23 29.64 -6.94
N GLU A 35 -2.39 29.49 -7.97
CA GLU A 35 -2.12 30.52 -8.97
C GLU A 35 -3.18 30.55 -10.09
N LYS A 36 -3.74 31.73 -10.35
CA LYS A 36 -4.76 31.94 -11.40
C LYS A 36 -4.16 32.18 -12.78
N ASN A 37 -2.96 32.74 -12.85
CA ASN A 37 -2.29 33.00 -14.12
C ASN A 37 -1.69 31.70 -14.68
N PHE A 38 -2.15 31.28 -15.85
CA PHE A 38 -1.70 30.06 -16.52
C PHE A 38 -0.19 30.03 -16.78
N GLU A 39 0.43 31.14 -17.20
CA GLU A 39 1.87 31.19 -17.47
C GLU A 39 2.67 30.96 -16.19
N LYS A 40 2.29 31.62 -15.10
CA LYS A 40 2.95 31.44 -13.80
C LYS A 40 2.74 30.04 -13.24
N LYS A 41 1.53 29.50 -13.38
CA LYS A 41 1.21 28.11 -13.03
C LYS A 41 2.12 27.12 -13.76
N LEU A 42 2.32 27.30 -15.06
CA LEU A 42 3.20 26.46 -15.87
C LEU A 42 4.66 26.55 -15.40
N VAL A 43 5.14 27.75 -15.02
CA VAL A 43 6.48 27.94 -14.45
C VAL A 43 6.63 27.17 -13.13
N TYR A 44 5.64 27.22 -12.24
CA TYR A 44 5.69 26.49 -10.97
C TYR A 44 5.68 24.96 -11.19
N GLN A 45 4.83 24.45 -12.09
CA GLN A 45 4.81 23.03 -12.45
C GLN A 45 6.13 22.55 -13.05
N ASN A 46 6.81 23.39 -13.84
CA ASN A 46 8.12 23.01 -14.38
C ASN A 46 9.18 22.92 -13.27
N ARG A 47 9.12 23.81 -12.27
CA ARG A 47 10.08 23.82 -11.16
C ARG A 47 9.84 22.69 -10.16
N GLU A 48 8.58 22.39 -9.87
CA GLU A 48 8.17 21.17 -9.17
C GLU A 48 8.87 19.95 -9.77
N LYS A 49 8.72 19.73 -11.08
CA LYS A 49 9.37 18.61 -11.80
C LYS A 49 10.90 18.62 -11.71
N ILE A 50 11.54 19.79 -11.66
CA ILE A 50 13.00 19.89 -11.52
C ILE A 50 13.44 19.38 -10.15
N PHE A 51 12.75 19.80 -9.08
CA PHE A 51 13.08 19.36 -7.72
C PHE A 51 12.74 17.89 -7.49
N ASP A 52 11.64 17.42 -8.05
CA ASP A 52 11.27 16.01 -8.01
C ASP A 52 12.31 15.11 -8.69
N LYS A 53 12.74 15.52 -9.89
CA LYS A 53 13.82 14.85 -10.62
C LYS A 53 15.15 14.91 -9.85
N HIS A 54 15.43 16.02 -9.17
CA HIS A 54 16.63 16.17 -8.35
C HIS A 54 16.65 15.16 -7.20
N ALA A 55 15.56 15.04 -6.44
CA ALA A 55 15.41 14.03 -5.39
C ALA A 55 15.61 12.60 -5.93
N THR A 56 15.00 12.30 -7.08
CA THR A 56 15.09 11.00 -7.76
C THR A 56 16.53 10.66 -8.15
N ILE A 57 17.29 11.63 -8.68
CA ILE A 57 18.69 11.43 -9.07
C ILE A 57 19.56 11.13 -7.85
N ILE A 58 19.40 11.90 -6.77
CA ILE A 58 20.17 11.70 -5.53
C ILE A 58 19.86 10.33 -4.95
N MET A 59 18.59 9.95 -4.86
CA MET A 59 18.18 8.66 -4.32
C MET A 59 18.76 7.49 -5.11
N ASN A 60 18.69 7.55 -6.44
CA ASN A 60 19.31 6.54 -7.30
C ASN A 60 20.83 6.45 -7.10
N ARG A 61 21.51 7.59 -6.92
CA ARG A 61 22.96 7.61 -6.64
C ARG A 61 23.26 6.95 -5.30
N CYS A 62 22.55 7.32 -4.23
CA CYS A 62 22.71 6.71 -2.91
C CYS A 62 22.52 5.18 -2.98
N PHE A 63 21.47 4.73 -3.66
CA PHE A 63 21.16 3.32 -3.82
C PHE A 63 22.22 2.54 -4.61
N ASN A 64 22.80 3.15 -5.65
CA ASN A 64 23.86 2.51 -6.43
C ASN A 64 25.18 2.37 -5.65
N ILE A 65 25.40 3.19 -4.62
CA ILE A 65 26.60 3.13 -3.78
C ILE A 65 26.39 2.11 -2.65
N HIS A 66 25.35 2.30 -1.85
CA HIS A 66 25.01 1.43 -0.72
C HIS A 66 23.50 1.23 -0.64
N GLU A 67 23.06 0.06 -1.07
CA GLU A 67 21.64 -0.28 -1.13
C GLU A 67 20.96 -0.22 0.24
N ASP A 68 21.50 -0.91 1.25
CA ASP A 68 20.81 -1.05 2.54
C ASP A 68 20.79 0.28 3.33
N LEU A 69 21.86 1.08 3.24
CA LEU A 69 21.89 2.43 3.82
C LEU A 69 20.91 3.36 3.10
N ALA A 70 20.78 3.26 1.78
CA ALA A 70 19.80 4.06 1.04
C ALA A 70 18.36 3.71 1.47
N VAL A 71 18.06 2.44 1.71
CA VAL A 71 16.76 2.02 2.25
C VAL A 71 16.54 2.60 3.66
N GLN A 72 17.56 2.60 4.52
CA GLN A 72 17.45 3.23 5.84
C GLN A 72 17.16 4.73 5.75
N ILE A 73 17.83 5.45 4.84
CA ILE A 73 17.56 6.88 4.58
C ILE A 73 16.13 7.09 4.08
N LEU A 74 15.63 6.20 3.22
CA LEU A 74 14.26 6.27 2.69
C LEU A 74 13.20 6.20 3.80
N THR A 75 13.46 5.40 4.84
CA THR A 75 12.54 5.18 5.96
C THR A 75 12.88 5.99 7.21
N SER A 76 14.02 6.69 7.22
CA SER A 76 14.41 7.50 8.37
C SER A 76 13.54 8.73 8.45
N HIS A 77 13.01 9.01 9.63
CA HIS A 77 12.26 10.22 9.89
C HIS A 77 13.24 11.38 10.14
N SER A 78 12.97 12.51 9.49
CA SER A 78 13.78 13.70 9.66
C SER A 78 13.15 14.62 10.71
N GLU A 79 13.77 14.73 11.89
CA GLU A 79 13.34 15.63 12.97
C GLU A 79 13.21 17.09 12.51
N VAL A 80 14.04 17.51 11.55
CA VAL A 80 14.08 18.87 11.02
C VAL A 80 12.89 19.21 10.09
N TYR A 81 12.22 18.19 9.53
CA TYR A 81 11.21 18.36 8.48
C TYR A 81 9.90 17.68 8.87
N PHE A 82 9.33 18.11 10.00
CA PHE A 82 8.03 17.67 10.52
C PHE A 82 7.91 16.15 10.75
N ASP A 83 9.03 15.48 11.04
CA ASP A 83 9.08 14.05 11.32
C ASP A 83 8.56 13.17 10.17
N TYR A 84 8.60 13.65 8.92
CA TYR A 84 8.26 12.84 7.76
C TYR A 84 9.47 12.02 7.29
N SER A 85 9.21 10.78 6.90
CA SER A 85 10.14 10.03 6.05
C SER A 85 10.08 10.54 4.60
N PRO A 86 11.19 10.43 3.84
CA PRO A 86 11.17 10.74 2.41
C PRO A 86 10.11 9.95 1.63
N LEU A 87 9.77 8.75 2.07
CA LEU A 87 8.75 7.91 1.44
C LEU A 87 7.34 8.46 1.66
N GLU A 88 6.98 8.79 2.90
CA GLU A 88 5.67 9.38 3.24
C GLU A 88 5.49 10.73 2.53
N LEU A 89 6.54 11.56 2.51
CA LEU A 89 6.50 12.83 1.82
C LEU A 89 6.31 12.66 0.31
N ALA A 90 6.96 11.66 -0.30
CA ALA A 90 6.80 11.38 -1.72
C ALA A 90 5.40 10.83 -2.08
N GLU A 91 4.80 10.03 -1.19
CA GLU A 91 3.43 9.56 -1.30
C GLU A 91 2.44 10.72 -1.24
N GLU A 92 2.60 11.61 -0.26
CA GLU A 92 1.72 12.77 -0.08
C GLU A 92 1.76 13.74 -1.27
N ILE A 93 2.95 13.97 -1.85
CA ILE A 93 3.12 14.78 -3.06
C ILE A 93 2.57 14.07 -4.31
N GLY A 94 2.48 12.74 -4.28
CA GLY A 94 2.10 11.92 -5.43
C GLY A 94 3.20 11.81 -6.50
N SER A 95 4.47 11.91 -6.10
CA SER A 95 5.60 11.86 -7.04
C SER A 95 5.81 10.47 -7.63
N GLN A 96 5.30 10.26 -8.84
CA GLN A 96 5.49 9.00 -9.55
C GLN A 96 6.95 8.76 -9.95
N SER A 97 7.72 9.82 -10.22
CA SER A 97 9.10 9.68 -10.65
C SER A 97 10.01 9.22 -9.51
N PHE A 98 9.78 9.75 -8.30
CA PHE A 98 10.51 9.33 -7.11
C PHE A 98 10.07 7.93 -6.65
N LEU A 99 8.76 7.65 -6.58
CA LEU A 99 8.24 6.34 -6.19
C LEU A 99 8.64 5.23 -7.18
N GLY A 100 8.85 5.56 -8.46
CA GLY A 100 9.36 4.64 -9.48
C GLY A 100 10.86 4.32 -9.38
N THR A 101 11.59 4.93 -8.44
CA THR A 101 13.02 4.69 -8.23
C THR A 101 13.29 3.24 -7.83
N LYS A 102 14.39 2.64 -8.32
CA LYS A 102 14.80 1.27 -7.98
C LYS A 102 14.86 1.01 -6.47
N CYS A 103 15.31 2.00 -5.69
CA CYS A 103 15.35 1.91 -4.24
C CYS A 103 13.97 1.71 -3.63
N VAL A 104 13.01 2.57 -3.99
CA VAL A 104 11.64 2.51 -3.47
C VAL A 104 10.97 1.21 -3.91
N GLN A 105 11.09 0.85 -5.19
CA GLN A 105 10.51 -0.39 -5.70
C GLN A 105 11.08 -1.64 -5.02
N LYS A 106 12.39 -1.69 -4.77
CA LYS A 106 13.01 -2.81 -4.05
C LYS A 106 12.64 -2.83 -2.57
N TYR A 107 12.50 -1.67 -1.94
CA TYR A 107 11.99 -1.56 -0.57
C TYR A 107 10.54 -2.06 -0.46
N LEU A 108 9.65 -1.58 -1.33
CA LEU A 108 8.24 -2.00 -1.38
C LEU A 108 8.12 -3.50 -1.69
N ASP A 109 8.93 -4.04 -2.59
CA ASP A 109 8.98 -5.48 -2.87
C ASP A 109 9.41 -6.28 -1.63
N ARG A 110 10.43 -5.81 -0.89
CA ARG A 110 10.85 -6.43 0.39
C ARG A 110 9.72 -6.38 1.43
N GLN A 111 9.06 -5.23 1.60
CA GLN A 111 7.93 -5.09 2.52
C GLN A 111 6.73 -5.96 2.09
N TRP A 112 6.47 -6.06 0.80
CA TRP A 112 5.42 -6.89 0.23
C TRP A 112 5.71 -8.38 0.42
N SER A 113 6.95 -8.82 0.26
CA SER A 113 7.36 -10.21 0.50
C SER A 113 7.37 -10.59 1.98
N GLY A 114 7.57 -9.62 2.88
CA GLY A 114 7.72 -9.87 4.31
C GLY A 114 8.88 -10.83 4.60
N ALA A 115 8.68 -11.78 5.53
CA ALA A 115 9.68 -12.79 5.89
C ALA A 115 9.88 -13.91 4.83
N ILE A 116 9.16 -13.85 3.70
CA ILE A 116 9.26 -14.87 2.66
C ILE A 116 10.53 -14.63 1.85
N ILE A 117 11.44 -15.60 1.89
CA ILE A 117 12.72 -15.55 1.16
C ILE A 117 12.44 -15.47 -0.35
N ARG A 118 12.96 -14.41 -1.00
CA ARG A 118 12.78 -14.09 -2.43
C ARG A 118 13.28 -15.17 -3.41
N ASP A 119 14.12 -16.09 -2.94
CA ASP A 119 14.66 -17.19 -3.77
C ASP A 119 13.68 -18.37 -3.92
N THR A 120 12.52 -18.30 -3.26
CA THR A 120 11.53 -19.35 -3.36
C THR A 120 10.77 -19.19 -4.69
N ASN A 121 11.04 -20.07 -5.66
CA ASN A 121 10.30 -20.15 -6.92
C ASN A 121 8.79 -20.00 -6.65
N SER A 122 8.10 -19.16 -7.42
CA SER A 122 6.67 -18.84 -7.25
C SER A 122 5.78 -20.09 -7.13
N SER A 123 6.18 -21.20 -7.76
CA SER A 123 5.55 -22.51 -7.68
C SER A 123 5.58 -23.15 -6.28
N ILE A 124 6.63 -22.91 -5.48
CA ILE A 124 6.77 -23.43 -4.11
C ILE A 124 5.88 -22.62 -3.17
N CYS A 125 5.78 -21.30 -3.34
CA CYS A 125 4.86 -20.45 -2.58
C CYS A 125 3.39 -20.82 -2.83
N ILE A 126 3.02 -21.13 -4.08
CA ILE A 126 1.67 -21.61 -4.44
C ILE A 126 1.41 -22.99 -3.84
N ARG A 127 2.38 -23.91 -3.92
CA ARG A 127 2.28 -25.25 -3.31
C ARG A 127 2.15 -25.18 -1.79
N ALA A 128 2.94 -24.35 -1.12
CA ALA A 128 2.84 -24.14 0.32
C ALA A 128 1.45 -23.58 0.71
N LEU A 129 0.91 -22.64 -0.06
CA LEU A 129 -0.43 -22.09 0.16
C LEU A 129 -1.53 -23.14 -0.01
N GLN A 130 -1.43 -23.96 -1.06
CA GLN A 130 -2.36 -25.08 -1.32
C GLN A 130 -2.32 -26.13 -0.21
N THR A 131 -1.12 -26.44 0.30
CA THR A 131 -0.94 -27.44 1.37
C THR A 131 -1.50 -26.93 2.70
N CYS A 132 -1.33 -25.63 3.00
CA CYS A 132 -1.90 -24.96 4.16
C CYS A 132 -3.43 -24.85 4.13
N LEU A 133 -4.05 -24.72 2.95
CA LEU A 133 -5.50 -24.64 2.81
C LEU A 133 -6.21 -25.97 3.16
N ILE A 134 -5.51 -27.08 2.95
CA ILE A 134 -6.04 -28.44 3.13
C ILE A 134 -5.86 -28.91 4.58
N ASN A 135 -4.78 -28.51 5.26
CA ASN A 135 -4.49 -28.92 6.64
C ASN A 135 -4.17 -27.72 7.55
N PRO A 136 -5.18 -27.02 8.09
CA PRO A 136 -4.98 -25.91 9.03
C PRO A 136 -4.50 -26.35 10.43
N ILE A 137 -4.48 -27.67 10.71
CA ILE A 137 -4.25 -28.24 12.05
C ILE A 137 -2.76 -28.46 12.36
N CYS A 138 -1.87 -28.42 11.36
CA CYS A 138 -0.45 -28.70 11.57
C CYS A 138 0.39 -27.47 11.25
N LEU A 139 0.51 -26.53 12.19
CA LEU A 139 1.70 -25.67 12.33
C LEU A 139 1.67 -24.88 13.65
N PRO A 140 2.08 -25.48 14.78
CA PRO A 140 2.71 -24.71 15.84
C PRO A 140 4.15 -24.42 15.42
N GLY A 141 4.47 -23.19 14.98
CA GLY A 141 5.83 -22.78 14.62
C GLY A 141 5.93 -21.81 13.42
N PRO A 142 7.01 -21.85 12.61
CA PRO A 142 7.40 -20.84 11.61
C PRO A 142 6.38 -20.56 10.49
N GLY A 143 5.26 -21.29 10.43
CA GLY A 143 4.14 -20.99 9.54
C GLY A 143 3.40 -19.69 9.90
N PHE A 144 3.41 -19.26 11.16
CA PHE A 144 2.74 -18.01 11.55
C PHE A 144 3.40 -16.77 10.91
N GLU A 145 4.73 -16.76 10.77
CA GLU A 145 5.45 -15.68 10.08
C GLU A 145 5.13 -15.64 8.58
N PHE A 146 4.88 -16.81 7.98
CA PHE A 146 4.42 -16.91 6.59
C PHE A 146 3.03 -16.27 6.40
N PHE A 147 2.06 -16.54 7.28
CA PHE A 147 0.73 -15.92 7.23
C PHE A 147 0.71 -14.43 7.62
N ARG A 148 1.76 -13.94 8.28
CA ARG A 148 1.92 -12.52 8.60
C ARG A 148 2.35 -11.68 7.39
N SER A 149 2.94 -12.31 6.37
CA SER A 149 3.37 -11.63 5.14
C SER A 149 2.17 -11.06 4.36
N PRO A 150 2.21 -9.78 3.90
CA PRO A 150 1.08 -9.15 3.22
C PRO A 150 0.75 -9.84 1.88
N CYS A 151 1.76 -10.33 1.16
CA CYS A 151 1.62 -11.19 -0.02
C CYS A 151 0.62 -12.35 0.18
N VAL A 152 0.75 -13.07 1.30
CA VAL A 152 -0.03 -14.28 1.58
C VAL A 152 -1.44 -13.90 1.99
N ARG A 153 -1.59 -12.88 2.83
CA ARG A 153 -2.89 -12.31 3.21
C ARG A 153 -3.70 -11.88 1.99
N PHE A 154 -3.07 -11.17 1.06
CA PHE A 154 -3.72 -10.74 -0.18
C PHE A 154 -4.19 -11.93 -1.02
N ARG A 155 -3.35 -12.95 -1.22
CA ARG A 155 -3.72 -14.15 -1.97
C ARG A 155 -4.85 -14.95 -1.33
N LEU A 156 -4.83 -15.08 0.00
CA LEU A 156 -5.91 -15.75 0.74
C LEU A 156 -7.22 -14.97 0.65
N ASN A 157 -7.17 -13.63 0.72
CA ASN A 157 -8.34 -12.79 0.55
C ASN A 157 -8.95 -12.96 -0.85
N ILE A 158 -8.14 -12.97 -1.91
CA ILE A 158 -8.62 -13.24 -3.28
C ILE A 158 -9.27 -14.62 -3.38
N LEU A 159 -8.60 -15.65 -2.86
CA LEU A 159 -9.11 -17.02 -2.92
C LEU A 159 -10.44 -17.14 -2.16
N PHE A 160 -10.52 -16.56 -0.96
CA PHE A 160 -11.75 -16.51 -0.16
C PHE A 160 -12.88 -15.81 -0.93
N THR A 161 -12.60 -14.67 -1.56
CA THR A 161 -13.59 -13.94 -2.36
C THR A 161 -14.08 -14.74 -3.56
N ILE A 162 -13.19 -15.43 -4.30
CA ILE A 162 -13.59 -16.30 -5.43
C ILE A 162 -14.46 -17.45 -4.94
N MET A 163 -14.08 -18.11 -3.82
CA MET A 163 -14.87 -19.19 -3.23
C MET A 163 -16.23 -18.71 -2.73
N PHE A 164 -16.27 -17.52 -2.12
CA PHE A 164 -17.50 -16.87 -1.69
C PHE A 164 -18.42 -16.57 -2.87
N LEU A 165 -17.90 -16.01 -3.96
CA LEU A 165 -18.67 -15.74 -5.19
C LEU A 165 -19.24 -17.02 -5.80
N PHE A 166 -18.46 -18.10 -5.82
CA PHE A 166 -18.92 -19.39 -6.30
C PHE A 166 -20.02 -19.98 -5.41
N LEU A 167 -19.86 -19.91 -4.09
CA LEU A 167 -20.84 -20.41 -3.13
C LEU A 167 -22.13 -19.57 -3.19
N PHE A 168 -22.01 -18.25 -3.26
CA PHE A 168 -23.12 -17.33 -3.47
C PHE A 168 -23.89 -17.64 -4.77
N SER A 169 -23.18 -17.82 -5.89
CA SER A 169 -23.78 -18.21 -7.16
C SER A 169 -24.50 -19.56 -7.08
N THR A 170 -23.92 -20.53 -6.37
CA THR A 170 -24.54 -21.85 -6.17
C THR A 170 -25.83 -21.76 -5.34
N VAL A 171 -25.83 -20.96 -4.27
CA VAL A 171 -27.03 -20.71 -3.45
C VAL A 171 -28.11 -19.99 -4.25
N LEU A 172 -27.75 -18.96 -5.03
CA LEU A 172 -28.70 -18.27 -5.91
C LEU A 172 -29.31 -19.18 -6.97
N LEU A 173 -28.52 -20.08 -7.57
CA LEU A 173 -28.99 -20.93 -8.67
C LEU A 173 -29.80 -22.14 -8.19
N HIS A 174 -29.45 -22.73 -7.05
CA HIS A 174 -30.03 -23.99 -6.59
C HIS A 174 -31.06 -23.83 -5.45
N ASP A 175 -30.82 -22.89 -4.52
CA ASP A 175 -31.55 -22.82 -3.25
C ASP A 175 -32.60 -21.69 -3.20
N TYR A 176 -32.68 -20.82 -4.21
CA TYR A 176 -33.68 -19.73 -4.31
C TYR A 176 -35.10 -20.21 -4.68
N ARG A 177 -35.53 -21.36 -4.18
CA ARG A 177 -36.93 -21.79 -4.22
C ARG A 177 -37.63 -21.29 -2.95
N PRO A 178 -38.85 -20.73 -3.03
CA PRO A 178 -39.61 -20.39 -1.83
C PRO A 178 -39.74 -21.66 -0.98
N SER A 179 -39.46 -21.53 0.32
CA SER A 179 -39.47 -22.62 1.30
C SER A 179 -40.77 -23.42 1.19
N ASN A 180 -40.76 -24.51 0.43
CA ASN A 180 -41.87 -25.44 0.34
C ASN A 180 -41.79 -26.27 1.61
N GLY A 181 -42.72 -26.00 2.53
CA GLY A 181 -42.70 -26.38 3.94
C GLY A 181 -42.74 -27.87 4.28
N ASN A 182 -41.89 -28.69 3.67
CA ASN A 182 -41.70 -30.08 4.05
C ASN A 182 -40.21 -30.47 4.02
N LYS A 183 -39.65 -30.43 5.23
CA LYS A 183 -38.64 -31.33 5.83
C LYS A 183 -37.15 -30.94 5.80
N GLU A 184 -36.60 -31.09 7.02
CA GLU A 184 -35.22 -31.33 7.45
C GLU A 184 -34.25 -30.14 7.46
N ASN A 185 -34.54 -29.12 8.30
CA ASN A 185 -33.55 -28.32 9.05
C ASN A 185 -34.29 -27.43 10.08
N PHE A 186 -33.82 -27.38 11.33
CA PHE A 186 -34.51 -26.85 12.52
C PHE A 186 -34.98 -25.36 12.47
N PHE A 187 -34.56 -24.57 11.46
CA PHE A 187 -34.97 -23.17 11.30
C PHE A 187 -35.50 -22.78 9.90
N GLY A 188 -35.66 -23.73 8.97
CA GLY A 188 -36.16 -23.42 7.61
C GLY A 188 -35.22 -22.61 6.72
N ILE A 189 -33.96 -22.41 7.13
CA ILE A 189 -32.88 -21.74 6.38
C ILE A 189 -31.82 -22.80 6.05
N SER A 190 -31.36 -22.85 4.80
CA SER A 190 -30.29 -23.77 4.37
C SER A 190 -28.98 -23.42 5.09
N TRP A 191 -28.22 -24.42 5.54
CA TRP A 191 -26.91 -24.18 6.18
C TRP A 191 -25.96 -23.35 5.29
N LYS A 192 -26.12 -23.46 3.97
CA LYS A 192 -25.36 -22.66 2.99
C LYS A 192 -25.74 -21.19 3.02
N GLU A 193 -27.02 -20.86 3.20
CA GLU A 193 -27.51 -19.48 3.31
C GLU A 193 -26.98 -18.83 4.60
N ILE A 194 -27.03 -19.55 5.73
CA ILE A 194 -26.46 -19.07 7.00
C ILE A 194 -24.95 -18.77 6.84
N PHE A 195 -24.21 -19.67 6.19
CA PHE A 195 -22.78 -19.49 5.93
C PHE A 195 -22.50 -18.25 5.06
N VAL A 196 -23.29 -18.04 4.00
CA VAL A 196 -23.20 -16.85 3.14
C VAL A 196 -23.46 -15.58 3.93
N HIS A 197 -24.49 -15.56 4.79
CA HIS A 197 -24.81 -14.39 5.61
C HIS A 197 -23.70 -14.06 6.60
N ILE A 198 -23.11 -15.05 7.26
CA ILE A 198 -21.95 -14.85 8.15
C ILE A 198 -20.76 -14.27 7.35
N CYS A 199 -20.47 -14.83 6.18
CA CYS A 199 -19.39 -14.34 5.32
C CYS A 199 -19.63 -12.89 4.88
N MET A 200 -20.86 -12.53 4.50
CA MET A 200 -21.23 -11.16 4.13
C MET A 200 -21.05 -10.18 5.29
N ILE A 201 -21.48 -10.55 6.50
CA ILE A 201 -21.28 -9.72 7.69
C ILE A 201 -19.78 -9.53 7.98
N GLY A 202 -18.97 -10.57 7.81
CA GLY A 202 -17.51 -10.50 7.94
C GLY A 202 -16.88 -9.50 6.97
N ILE A 203 -17.23 -9.58 5.68
CA ILE A 203 -16.73 -8.65 4.65
C ILE A 203 -17.13 -7.21 4.99
N ILE A 204 -18.39 -6.98 5.38
CA ILE A 204 -18.87 -5.64 5.76
C ILE A 204 -18.13 -5.12 6.99
N ALA A 205 -17.87 -5.97 7.98
CA ALA A 205 -17.13 -5.59 9.17
C ALA A 205 -15.69 -5.18 8.85
N ASP A 206 -15.02 -5.90 7.94
CA ASP A 206 -13.67 -5.58 7.48
C ASP A 206 -13.63 -4.23 6.74
N GLU A 207 -14.61 -3.95 5.87
CA GLU A 207 -14.73 -2.65 5.20
C GLU A 207 -14.95 -1.50 6.20
N ILE A 208 -15.83 -1.69 7.19
CA ILE A 208 -16.06 -0.70 8.25
C ILE A 208 -14.79 -0.48 9.07
N PHE A 209 -14.02 -1.54 9.34
CA PHE A 209 -12.76 -1.43 10.08
C PHE A 209 -11.70 -0.65 9.29
N GLN A 210 -11.56 -0.92 7.99
CA GLN A 210 -10.64 -0.19 7.11
C GLN A 210 -10.99 1.30 7.03
N VAL A 211 -12.27 1.63 6.88
CA VAL A 211 -12.75 3.02 6.86
C VAL A 211 -12.42 3.71 8.18
N LYS A 212 -12.68 3.08 9.33
CA LYS A 212 -12.31 3.65 10.64
C LYS A 212 -10.81 3.90 10.78
N PHE A 213 -9.98 2.97 10.31
CA PHE A 213 -8.53 3.14 10.33
C PHE A 213 -8.10 4.35 9.48
N LEU A 214 -8.65 4.49 8.27
CA LEU A 214 -8.37 5.61 7.37
C LEU A 214 -8.83 6.96 7.95
N TYR A 215 -9.98 7.00 8.61
CA TYR A 215 -10.48 8.19 9.31
C TYR A 215 -9.59 8.58 10.50
N CYS A 216 -9.10 7.61 11.28
CA CYS A 216 -8.18 7.88 12.37
C CYS A 216 -6.84 8.45 11.88
N THR A 217 -6.31 7.95 10.76
CA THR A 217 -5.10 8.53 10.13
C THR A 217 -5.37 9.94 9.60
N LEU A 218 -6.50 10.20 8.94
CA LEU A 218 -6.82 11.55 8.45
C LEU A 218 -6.96 12.59 9.56
N ILE A 219 -7.47 12.22 10.74
CA ILE A 219 -7.60 13.14 11.90
C ILE A 219 -6.24 13.45 12.54
N THR A 220 -5.25 12.56 12.42
CA THR A 220 -3.90 12.81 12.97
C THR A 220 -3.04 13.67 12.04
N TYR A 221 -3.36 13.75 10.75
CA TYR A 221 -2.66 14.55 9.75
C TYR A 221 -3.34 15.90 9.42
N SER A 222 -4.49 16.23 10.03
CA SER A 222 -5.17 17.54 9.90
C SER A 222 -4.92 18.44 11.11
#